data_AF-A0A356UHP2-F1
#
_entry.id   AF-A0A356UHP2-F1
#
_cell.length_a   1.000
_cell.length_b   1.000
_cell.length_c   1.000
_cell.angle_alpha   90.00
_cell.angle_beta   90.00
_cell.angle_gamma   90.00
#
_symmetry.space_group_name_H-M   'P 1'
#
loop_
_entity.id
_entity.type
_entity.pdbx_description
1 polymer ?
#
loop_
_entity_poly.entity_id
_entity_poly.type
_entity_poly.pdbx_seq_one_letter_code
_entity_poly.pdbx_strand_id
1 'polypeptide(L)'
;TLDGSNPTIYSKKYFNPFVFEYKHSPVLLKGMASKNGVNSEPAAFDYKILPPPQVIALTPPDKATSVGLNAVVSATFDLDVKAADLSGVTMKTGGLTVEGISASLTGRVLTIAHPGLSPSRAYIVTIPAGTVRSILYDTVNDLITWQFSTSAGPPPLVNGWAVLAGISNYREINDLNYSDDDARDMYNRLISERWKSERIKLLIDAH
;
A
#
# COMPACT_ATOMS: atom_id res chain seq x y z
N THR A 1 -16.25 -33.77 -21.44
CA THR A 1 -16.13 -33.60 -19.98
C THR A 1 -14.99 -32.64 -19.70
N LEU A 2 -14.89 -32.15 -18.45
CA LEU A 2 -13.87 -31.19 -18.03
C LEU A 2 -12.71 -31.84 -17.25
N ASP A 3 -12.77 -33.16 -17.07
CA ASP A 3 -11.83 -33.98 -16.32
C ASP A 3 -10.97 -34.88 -17.24
N GLY A 4 -11.02 -34.67 -18.56
CA GLY A 4 -10.28 -35.45 -19.54
C GLY A 4 -10.85 -36.84 -19.87
N SER A 5 -11.96 -37.26 -19.23
CA SER A 5 -12.65 -38.51 -19.55
C SER A 5 -13.34 -38.45 -20.92
N ASN A 6 -13.61 -39.61 -21.55
CA ASN A 6 -14.37 -39.59 -22.80
C ASN A 6 -15.85 -39.24 -22.50
N PRO A 7 -16.45 -38.28 -23.23
CA PRO A 7 -17.85 -37.94 -23.06
C PRO A 7 -18.77 -39.12 -23.40
N THR A 8 -19.91 -39.17 -22.71
CA THR A 8 -20.97 -40.17 -22.87
C THR A 8 -22.31 -39.48 -23.07
N ILE A 9 -23.36 -40.24 -23.38
CA ILE A 9 -24.73 -39.71 -23.49
C ILE A 9 -25.27 -39.06 -22.20
N TYR A 10 -24.67 -39.38 -21.04
CA TYR A 10 -25.00 -38.80 -19.74
C TYR A 10 -24.12 -37.59 -19.39
N SER A 11 -23.10 -37.30 -20.20
CA SER A 11 -22.25 -36.14 -19.98
C SER A 11 -23.04 -34.84 -20.16
N LYS A 12 -22.61 -33.80 -19.44
CA LYS A 12 -23.23 -32.48 -19.50
C LYS A 12 -23.21 -31.95 -20.93
N LYS A 13 -24.39 -31.56 -21.44
CA LYS A 13 -24.55 -30.94 -22.75
C LYS A 13 -24.30 -29.44 -22.65
N TYR A 14 -23.53 -28.90 -23.59
CA TYR A 14 -23.23 -27.47 -23.67
C TYR A 14 -23.79 -26.93 -24.99
N PHE A 15 -24.68 -25.95 -24.89
CA PHE A 15 -25.28 -25.26 -26.04
C PHE A 15 -24.83 -23.78 -26.15
N ASN A 16 -24.11 -23.30 -25.13
CA ASN A 16 -23.59 -21.95 -24.99
C ASN A 16 -22.08 -22.03 -24.63
N PRO A 17 -21.31 -20.93 -24.79
CA PRO A 17 -19.98 -20.83 -24.23
C PRO A 17 -19.97 -21.19 -22.73
N PHE A 18 -18.98 -21.96 -22.30
CA PHE A 18 -18.77 -22.28 -20.88
C PHE A 18 -17.67 -21.41 -20.30
N VAL A 19 -17.86 -20.99 -19.04
CA VAL A 19 -16.86 -20.25 -18.27
C VAL A 19 -16.10 -21.24 -17.39
N PHE A 20 -14.78 -21.15 -17.38
CA PHE A 20 -13.95 -21.85 -16.41
C PHE A 20 -13.77 -20.99 -15.16
N GLU A 21 -13.97 -21.59 -14.00
CA GLU A 21 -13.30 -21.07 -12.81
C GLU A 21 -11.81 -21.35 -12.96
N TYR A 22 -10.99 -20.34 -12.66
CA TYR A 22 -9.55 -20.49 -12.64
C TYR A 22 -9.19 -21.64 -11.68
N LYS A 23 -8.70 -22.75 -12.23
CA LYS A 23 -8.11 -23.84 -11.47
C LYS A 23 -6.62 -23.83 -11.77
N HIS A 24 -5.80 -23.92 -10.73
CA HIS A 24 -4.33 -23.94 -10.77
C HIS A 24 -3.72 -25.12 -11.57
N SER A 25 -4.51 -25.86 -12.34
CA SER A 25 -4.10 -27.05 -13.09
C SER A 25 -4.63 -27.00 -14.53
N PRO A 26 -3.88 -27.51 -15.52
CA PRO A 26 -4.34 -27.57 -16.90
C PRO A 26 -5.65 -28.36 -17.01
N VAL A 27 -6.59 -27.85 -17.82
CA VAL A 27 -7.90 -28.48 -18.00
C VAL A 27 -7.91 -29.20 -19.35
N LEU A 28 -7.90 -30.53 -19.30
CA LEU A 28 -8.07 -31.35 -20.49
C LEU A 28 -9.55 -31.42 -20.85
N LEU A 29 -9.90 -30.92 -22.04
CA LEU A 29 -11.27 -30.91 -22.53
C LEU A 29 -11.45 -32.04 -23.54
N LYS A 30 -12.51 -32.83 -23.35
CA LYS A 30 -12.98 -33.75 -24.38
C LYS A 30 -14.42 -33.48 -24.74
N GLY A 31 -14.71 -33.31 -26.02
CA GLY A 31 -16.04 -33.03 -26.55
C GLY A 31 -16.46 -34.06 -27.59
N MET A 32 -17.77 -34.25 -27.73
CA MET A 32 -18.36 -35.00 -28.84
C MET A 32 -19.61 -34.26 -29.31
N ALA A 33 -19.88 -34.29 -30.61
CA ALA A 33 -21.13 -33.82 -31.16
C ALA A 33 -22.16 -34.96 -31.15
N SER A 34 -23.43 -34.63 -30.90
CA SER A 34 -24.54 -35.58 -30.94
C SER A 34 -25.70 -34.98 -31.71
N LYS A 35 -26.23 -35.72 -32.70
CA LYS A 35 -27.44 -35.35 -33.46
C LYS A 35 -28.32 -36.59 -33.63
N ASN A 36 -29.59 -36.49 -33.22
CA ASN A 36 -30.59 -37.56 -33.36
C ASN A 36 -30.12 -38.95 -32.85
N GLY A 37 -29.37 -38.99 -31.75
CA GLY A 37 -28.86 -40.25 -31.17
C GLY A 37 -27.58 -40.79 -31.83
N VAL A 38 -27.07 -40.11 -32.86
CA VAL A 38 -25.78 -40.42 -33.49
C VAL A 38 -24.70 -39.50 -32.90
N ASN A 39 -23.59 -40.11 -32.51
CA ASN A 39 -22.47 -39.50 -31.83
C ASN A 39 -21.25 -39.39 -32.77
N SER A 40 -20.50 -38.30 -32.70
CA SER A 40 -19.17 -38.22 -33.31
C SER A 40 -18.14 -38.97 -32.46
N GLU A 41 -16.98 -39.26 -33.06
CA GLU A 41 -15.78 -39.60 -32.28
C GLU A 41 -15.46 -38.47 -31.28
N PRO A 42 -14.98 -38.79 -30.07
CA PRO A 42 -14.51 -37.78 -29.13
C PRO A 42 -13.33 -36.99 -29.69
N ALA A 43 -13.45 -35.66 -29.70
CA ALA A 43 -12.34 -34.76 -29.94
C ALA A 43 -11.73 -34.30 -28.61
N ALA A 44 -10.40 -34.32 -28.52
CA ALA A 44 -9.66 -33.74 -27.41
C ALA A 44 -9.16 -32.34 -27.77
N PHE A 45 -9.33 -31.40 -26.85
CA PHE A 45 -8.80 -30.04 -26.94
C PHE A 45 -7.95 -29.79 -25.70
N ASP A 46 -6.68 -29.48 -25.91
CA ASP A 46 -5.81 -28.99 -24.85
C ASP A 46 -6.09 -27.50 -24.68
N TYR A 47 -6.67 -27.12 -23.54
CA TYR A 47 -6.79 -25.73 -23.15
C TYR A 47 -6.01 -25.49 -21.85
N LYS A 48 -4.94 -24.72 -21.95
CA LYS A 48 -4.11 -24.36 -20.81
C LYS A 48 -4.50 -22.96 -20.33
N ILE A 49 -5.16 -22.90 -19.18
CA ILE A 49 -5.34 -21.64 -18.45
C ILE A 49 -4.01 -21.35 -17.74
N LEU A 50 -3.43 -20.19 -18.00
CA LEU A 50 -2.19 -19.76 -17.36
C LEU A 50 -2.49 -18.82 -16.18
N PRO A 51 -1.73 -18.89 -15.08
CA PRO A 51 -1.95 -18.02 -13.91
C PRO A 51 -1.71 -16.55 -14.25
N PRO A 52 -2.64 -15.65 -13.89
CA PRO A 52 -2.31 -14.22 -13.77
C PRO A 52 -1.42 -13.99 -12.54
N PRO A 53 -0.52 -12.98 -12.54
CA PRO A 53 0.22 -12.60 -11.34
C PRO A 53 -0.72 -12.23 -10.18
N GLN A 54 -0.61 -12.89 -9.03
CA GLN A 54 -1.34 -12.52 -7.80
C GLN A 54 -0.44 -11.79 -6.82
N VAL A 55 -1.06 -11.02 -5.94
CA VAL A 55 -0.37 -10.33 -4.84
C VAL A 55 -0.20 -11.26 -3.66
N ILE A 56 1.04 -11.40 -3.18
CA ILE A 56 1.39 -12.19 -1.99
C ILE A 56 1.69 -11.33 -0.77
N ALA A 57 2.00 -10.05 -0.97
CA ALA A 57 2.20 -9.10 0.11
C ALA A 57 1.85 -7.68 -0.32
N LEU A 58 1.20 -6.96 0.59
CA LEU A 58 0.90 -5.53 0.49
C LEU A 58 1.63 -4.80 1.61
N THR A 59 2.23 -3.65 1.28
CA THR A 59 2.78 -2.73 2.26
C THR A 59 2.16 -1.36 2.01
N PRO A 60 1.50 -0.73 3.00
CA PRO A 60 1.01 -1.34 4.23
C PRO A 60 0.06 -2.53 3.93
N PRO A 61 -0.06 -3.51 4.84
CA PRO A 61 -1.05 -4.58 4.72
C PRO A 61 -2.47 -4.01 4.58
N ASP A 62 -3.37 -4.76 3.93
CA ASP A 62 -4.77 -4.34 3.82
C ASP A 62 -5.38 -4.12 5.21
N LYS A 63 -6.10 -3.01 5.34
CA LYS A 63 -6.72 -2.49 6.57
C LYS A 63 -5.74 -2.14 7.69
N ALA A 64 -4.45 -1.97 7.39
CA ALA A 64 -3.49 -1.49 8.38
C ALA A 64 -3.91 -0.14 8.97
N THR A 65 -3.68 0.04 10.27
CA THR A 65 -3.94 1.28 11.00
C THR A 65 -2.64 1.89 11.51
N SER A 66 -2.67 3.18 11.84
CA SER A 66 -1.50 3.89 12.39
C SER A 66 -0.28 3.87 11.48
N VAL A 67 -0.49 3.83 10.16
CA VAL A 67 0.59 3.86 9.17
C VAL A 67 1.37 5.18 9.27
N GLY A 68 2.70 5.08 9.20
CA GLY A 68 3.59 6.25 9.20
C GLY A 68 3.35 7.13 7.98
N LEU A 69 3.53 8.45 8.15
CA LEU A 69 3.23 9.42 7.07
C LEU A 69 4.15 9.32 5.85
N ASN A 70 5.30 8.66 6.00
CA ASN A 70 6.28 8.39 4.94
C ASN A 70 6.43 6.87 4.67
N ALA A 71 5.43 6.07 5.05
CA ALA A 71 5.48 4.63 4.87
C ALA A 71 5.57 4.25 3.38
N VAL A 72 6.31 3.18 3.09
CA VAL A 72 6.35 2.63 1.73
C VAL A 72 4.98 2.08 1.34
N VAL A 73 4.53 2.38 0.12
CA VAL A 73 3.34 1.78 -0.48
C VAL A 73 3.75 0.86 -1.63
N SER A 74 3.48 -0.44 -1.53
CA SER A 74 3.87 -1.44 -2.54
C SER A 74 3.00 -2.70 -2.56
N ALA A 75 3.04 -3.40 -3.68
CA ALA A 75 2.48 -4.74 -3.88
C ALA A 75 3.54 -5.70 -4.43
N THR A 76 3.67 -6.88 -3.84
CA THR A 76 4.60 -7.94 -4.26
C THR A 76 3.84 -9.07 -4.93
N PHE A 77 4.30 -9.49 -6.11
CA PHE A 77 3.67 -10.53 -6.92
C PHE A 77 4.27 -11.93 -6.73
N ASP A 78 3.45 -12.97 -6.96
CA ASP A 78 3.87 -14.38 -6.96
C ASP A 78 4.55 -14.86 -8.25
N LEU A 79 4.55 -14.02 -9.30
CA LEU A 79 5.24 -14.27 -10.58
C LEU A 79 6.27 -13.19 -10.88
N ASP A 80 7.27 -13.59 -11.68
CA ASP A 80 8.18 -12.64 -12.31
C ASP A 80 7.40 -11.89 -13.38
N VAL A 81 7.45 -10.56 -13.28
CA VAL A 81 6.60 -9.66 -14.05
C VAL A 81 7.43 -8.57 -14.70
N LYS A 82 6.89 -8.04 -15.80
CA LYS A 82 7.32 -6.79 -16.42
C LYS A 82 6.19 -5.78 -16.40
N ALA A 83 6.55 -4.50 -16.43
CA ALA A 83 5.56 -3.43 -16.51
C ALA A 83 4.83 -3.50 -17.86
N ALA A 84 3.51 -3.32 -17.83
CA ALA A 84 2.68 -3.21 -19.02
C ALA A 84 2.09 -1.79 -19.11
N ASP A 85 1.32 -1.36 -18.11
CA ASP A 85 0.85 0.02 -17.98
C ASP A 85 0.76 0.44 -16.50
N LEU A 86 1.74 1.23 -16.05
CA LEU A 86 1.80 1.74 -14.69
C LEU A 86 1.02 3.06 -14.51
N SER A 87 0.58 3.71 -15.60
CA SER A 87 0.00 5.05 -15.55
C SER A 87 -1.40 5.08 -14.91
N GLY A 88 -2.11 3.95 -14.93
CA GLY A 88 -3.43 3.80 -14.32
C GLY A 88 -3.43 3.55 -12.81
N VAL A 89 -2.25 3.42 -12.17
CA VAL A 89 -2.16 3.22 -10.72
C VAL A 89 -2.60 4.49 -9.99
N THR A 90 -3.54 4.35 -9.05
CA THR A 90 -4.09 5.50 -8.32
C THR A 90 -4.09 5.26 -6.81
N MET A 91 -4.06 6.36 -6.06
CA MET A 91 -4.28 6.39 -4.62
C MET A 91 -5.28 7.50 -4.31
N LYS A 92 -6.28 7.21 -3.48
CA LYS A 92 -7.35 8.15 -3.11
C LYS A 92 -7.46 8.32 -1.60
N THR A 93 -7.83 9.52 -1.17
CA THR A 93 -8.14 9.84 0.23
C THR A 93 -9.31 10.82 0.30
N GLY A 94 -10.30 10.57 1.16
CA GLY A 94 -11.50 11.40 1.26
C GLY A 94 -12.27 11.55 -0.06
N GLY A 95 -12.20 10.56 -0.96
CA GLY A 95 -12.82 10.58 -2.30
C GLY A 95 -12.01 11.30 -3.39
N LEU A 96 -10.92 11.99 -3.03
CA LEU A 96 -10.05 12.70 -3.97
C LEU A 96 -8.80 11.89 -4.31
N THR A 97 -8.32 12.03 -5.54
CA THR A 97 -7.04 11.44 -5.97
C THR A 97 -5.87 12.16 -5.31
N VAL A 98 -4.89 11.40 -4.84
CA VAL A 98 -3.63 11.93 -4.32
C VAL A 98 -2.74 12.31 -5.51
N GLU A 99 -2.35 13.59 -5.56
CA GLU A 99 -1.46 14.09 -6.60
C GLU A 99 0.01 13.75 -6.31
N GLY A 100 0.85 13.79 -7.35
CA GLY A 100 2.30 13.59 -7.22
C GLY A 100 2.72 12.15 -6.92
N ILE A 101 1.82 11.17 -7.09
CA ILE A 101 2.21 9.77 -6.98
C ILE A 101 2.88 9.28 -8.27
N SER A 102 3.76 8.29 -8.16
CA SER A 102 4.31 7.59 -9.32
C SER A 102 4.53 6.11 -9.01
N ALA A 103 4.18 5.25 -9.97
CA ALA A 103 4.37 3.81 -9.85
C ALA A 103 5.64 3.36 -10.58
N SER A 104 6.38 2.44 -9.98
CA SER A 104 7.57 1.81 -10.55
C SER A 104 7.56 0.31 -10.22
N LEU A 105 8.23 -0.49 -11.05
CA LEU A 105 8.34 -1.94 -10.85
C LEU A 105 9.82 -2.34 -10.82
N THR A 106 10.23 -3.01 -9.74
CA THR A 106 11.56 -3.62 -9.63
C THR A 106 11.40 -5.09 -9.29
N GLY A 107 11.81 -5.97 -10.21
CA GLY A 107 11.57 -7.40 -10.11
C GLY A 107 10.07 -7.68 -9.97
N ARG A 108 9.65 -8.14 -8.80
CA ARG A 108 8.27 -8.54 -8.49
C ARG A 108 7.52 -7.54 -7.61
N VAL A 109 8.14 -6.39 -7.32
CA VAL A 109 7.61 -5.41 -6.38
C VAL A 109 7.23 -4.14 -7.13
N LEU A 110 5.94 -3.85 -7.19
CA LEU A 110 5.42 -2.57 -7.65
C LEU A 110 5.38 -1.60 -6.48
N THR A 111 6.11 -0.49 -6.59
CA THR A 111 6.21 0.55 -5.56
C THR A 111 5.52 1.82 -6.03
N ILE A 112 4.75 2.45 -5.15
CA ILE A 112 4.02 3.70 -5.38
C ILE A 112 4.67 4.78 -4.52
N ALA A 113 5.49 5.62 -5.15
CA ALA A 113 6.02 6.80 -4.51
C ALA A 113 4.91 7.84 -4.32
N HIS A 114 4.98 8.62 -3.24
CA HIS A 114 4.01 9.66 -2.91
C HIS A 114 4.71 10.84 -2.22
N PRO A 115 4.17 12.08 -2.29
CA PRO A 115 4.79 13.26 -1.66
C PRO A 115 4.76 13.24 -0.12
N GLY A 116 3.94 12.36 0.46
CA GLY A 116 3.71 12.23 1.89
C GLY A 116 2.24 11.97 2.14
N LEU A 117 1.93 11.29 3.24
CA LEU A 117 0.57 11.00 3.64
C LEU A 117 0.11 11.98 4.71
N SER A 118 -1.15 12.38 4.65
CA SER A 118 -1.78 13.24 5.63
C SER A 118 -2.14 12.44 6.89
N PRO A 119 -2.03 13.02 8.09
CA PRO A 119 -2.39 12.34 9.33
C PRO A 119 -3.89 12.08 9.43
N SER A 120 -4.27 11.02 10.16
CA SER A 120 -5.66 10.61 10.41
C SER A 120 -6.51 10.49 9.14
N ARG A 121 -5.94 9.91 8.07
CA ARG A 121 -6.63 9.71 6.79
C ARG A 121 -6.64 8.24 6.40
N ALA A 122 -7.75 7.83 5.79
CA ALA A 122 -7.85 6.57 5.07
C ALA A 122 -7.39 6.77 3.63
N TYR A 123 -6.60 5.82 3.12
CA TYR A 123 -6.10 5.76 1.76
C TYR A 123 -6.59 4.46 1.11
N ILE A 124 -7.04 4.57 -0.13
CA ILE A 124 -7.42 3.44 -0.98
C ILE A 124 -6.46 3.45 -2.17
N VAL A 125 -5.75 2.35 -2.37
CA VAL A 125 -4.85 2.16 -3.50
C VAL A 125 -5.55 1.27 -4.53
N THR A 126 -5.36 1.59 -5.80
CA THR A 126 -5.91 0.82 -6.93
C THR A 126 -4.84 0.59 -7.96
N ILE A 127 -4.56 -0.67 -8.26
CA ILE A 127 -3.73 -1.12 -9.38
C ILE A 127 -4.68 -1.78 -10.39
N PRO A 128 -4.93 -1.15 -11.56
CA PRO A 128 -5.81 -1.71 -12.57
C PRO A 128 -5.39 -3.10 -13.05
N ALA A 129 -6.36 -3.85 -13.60
CA ALA A 129 -6.04 -5.03 -14.38
C ALA A 129 -5.17 -4.64 -15.58
N GLY A 130 -4.18 -5.47 -15.94
CA GLY A 130 -3.29 -5.13 -17.05
C GLY A 130 -2.06 -4.30 -16.69
N THR A 131 -1.87 -3.90 -15.43
CA THR A 131 -0.72 -3.07 -15.02
C THR A 131 0.62 -3.79 -15.12
N VAL A 132 0.67 -5.07 -14.73
CA VAL A 132 1.84 -5.94 -14.83
C VAL A 132 1.52 -7.18 -15.65
N ARG A 133 2.55 -7.73 -16.28
CA ARG A 133 2.46 -8.89 -17.17
C ARG A 133 3.46 -9.95 -16.75
N SER A 134 3.02 -11.18 -16.60
CA SER A 134 3.89 -12.33 -16.33
C SER A 134 4.90 -12.49 -17.45
N ILE A 135 6.17 -12.69 -17.09
CA ILE A 135 7.24 -12.97 -18.05
C ILE A 135 7.08 -14.39 -18.63
N LEU A 136 6.70 -15.35 -17.78
CA LEU A 136 6.61 -16.77 -18.16
C LEU A 136 5.33 -17.08 -18.95
N TYR A 137 4.22 -16.45 -18.60
CA TYR A 137 2.89 -16.84 -19.08
C TYR A 137 2.21 -15.81 -19.97
N ASP A 138 2.77 -14.61 -20.08
CA ASP A 138 2.19 -13.49 -20.83
C ASP A 138 0.76 -13.08 -20.40
N THR A 139 0.33 -13.55 -19.22
CA THR A 139 -0.90 -13.15 -18.54
C THR A 139 -0.73 -11.83 -17.82
N VAL A 140 -1.83 -11.14 -17.53
CA VAL A 140 -1.82 -9.86 -16.79
C VAL A 140 -2.46 -10.00 -15.42
N ASN A 141 -2.12 -9.11 -14.49
CA ASN A 141 -2.80 -9.09 -13.19
C ASN A 141 -4.27 -8.68 -13.33
N ASP A 142 -5.08 -9.15 -12.39
CA ASP A 142 -6.45 -8.65 -12.16
C ASP A 142 -6.43 -7.31 -11.42
N LEU A 143 -7.60 -6.67 -11.30
CA LEU A 143 -7.78 -5.46 -10.51
C LEU A 143 -7.42 -5.72 -9.05
N ILE A 144 -6.50 -4.93 -8.51
CA ILE A 144 -6.09 -5.00 -7.10
C ILE A 144 -6.49 -3.69 -6.43
N THR A 145 -7.17 -3.81 -5.29
CA THR A 145 -7.47 -2.68 -4.42
C THR A 145 -7.27 -3.06 -2.96
N TRP A 146 -6.72 -2.14 -2.19
CA TRP A 146 -6.58 -2.29 -0.75
C TRP A 146 -6.63 -0.92 -0.08
N GLN A 147 -6.82 -0.92 1.24
CA GLN A 147 -6.91 0.31 2.02
C GLN A 147 -6.06 0.26 3.27
N PHE A 148 -5.65 1.42 3.77
CA PHE A 148 -4.99 1.57 5.06
C PHE A 148 -5.28 2.96 5.64
N SER A 149 -4.94 3.16 6.92
CA SER A 149 -5.12 4.45 7.60
C SER A 149 -3.85 4.92 8.29
N THR A 150 -3.59 6.22 8.21
CA THR A 150 -2.41 6.85 8.80
C THR A 150 -2.58 7.13 10.28
N SER A 151 -1.45 7.19 10.98
CA SER A 151 -1.38 7.69 12.35
C SER A 151 -1.84 9.15 12.44
N ALA A 152 -2.14 9.61 13.65
CA ALA A 152 -2.55 10.98 13.92
C ALA A 152 -1.44 12.04 13.68
N GLY A 153 -0.24 11.60 13.28
CA GLY A 153 0.94 12.45 13.23
C GLY A 153 1.44 12.82 14.63
N PRO A 154 2.55 13.57 14.72
CA PRO A 154 2.98 14.14 15.99
C PRO A 154 1.94 15.15 16.52
N PRO A 155 1.80 15.30 17.84
CA PRO A 155 0.98 16.36 18.42
C PRO A 155 1.37 17.74 17.85
N PRO A 156 0.41 18.67 17.72
CA PRO A 156 0.70 20.02 17.26
C PRO A 156 1.72 20.71 18.18
N LEU A 157 2.56 21.57 17.61
CA LEU A 157 3.46 22.43 18.37
C LEU A 157 2.64 23.33 19.32
N VAL A 158 3.16 23.58 20.51
CA VAL A 158 2.50 24.47 21.47
C VAL A 158 2.49 25.90 20.91
N ASN A 159 1.29 26.47 20.80
CA ASN A 159 1.10 27.84 20.33
C ASN A 159 1.14 28.83 21.52
N GLY A 160 2.32 28.98 22.11
CA GLY A 160 2.55 29.91 23.22
C GLY A 160 3.82 30.73 23.03
N TRP A 161 3.92 31.81 23.79
CA TRP A 161 5.14 32.59 23.99
C TRP A 161 5.59 32.43 25.44
N ALA A 162 6.90 32.31 25.64
CA ALA A 162 7.49 32.24 26.96
C ALA A 162 8.68 33.19 27.06
N VAL A 163 8.83 33.82 28.22
CA VAL A 163 10.04 34.54 28.60
C VAL A 163 10.58 33.85 29.84
N LEU A 164 11.83 33.40 29.76
CA LEU A 164 12.52 32.70 30.84
C LEU A 164 13.64 33.61 31.35
N ALA A 165 13.66 33.87 32.65
CA ALA A 165 14.67 34.69 33.31
C ALA A 165 15.13 33.98 34.58
N GLY A 166 16.44 33.88 34.77
CA GLY A 166 17.02 33.46 36.04
C GLY A 166 16.83 34.55 37.09
N ILE A 167 16.30 34.21 38.26
CA ILE A 167 16.16 35.14 39.38
C ILE A 167 16.82 34.53 40.60
N SER A 168 17.82 35.23 41.13
CA SER A 168 18.52 34.84 42.35
C SER A 168 18.13 35.75 43.51
N ASN A 169 18.12 35.18 44.72
CA ASN A 169 17.95 35.92 45.98
C ASN A 169 19.18 35.80 46.90
N TYR A 170 20.35 35.38 46.37
CA TYR A 170 21.56 35.26 47.17
C TYR A 170 22.01 36.64 47.67
N ARG A 171 22.15 36.77 48.99
CA ARG A 171 22.48 38.03 49.67
C ARG A 171 23.99 38.32 49.72
N GLU A 172 24.81 37.28 49.49
CA GLU A 172 26.26 37.31 49.73
C GLU A 172 27.10 36.82 48.54
N ILE A 173 26.48 36.29 47.49
CA ILE A 173 27.17 35.78 46.29
C ILE A 173 26.54 36.43 45.05
N ASN A 174 27.36 37.07 44.24
CA ASN A 174 26.96 37.72 43.00
C ASN A 174 27.20 36.79 41.80
N ASP A 175 26.71 35.55 41.92
CA ASP A 175 26.82 34.50 40.92
C ASP A 175 25.40 34.12 40.46
N LEU A 176 25.14 34.31 39.16
CA LEU A 176 23.87 34.01 38.51
C LEU A 176 23.91 32.70 37.71
N ASN A 177 25.06 32.00 37.66
CA ASN A 177 25.24 30.80 36.83
C ASN A 177 24.17 29.73 37.12
N TYR A 178 23.84 29.48 38.40
CA TYR A 178 22.80 28.52 38.77
C TYR A 178 21.41 28.93 38.29
N SER A 179 21.07 30.21 38.43
CA SER A 179 19.77 30.72 37.98
C SER A 179 19.63 30.70 36.46
N ASP A 180 20.74 30.88 35.76
CA ASP A 180 20.81 30.81 34.30
C ASP A 180 20.76 29.35 33.80
N ASP A 181 21.38 28.41 34.53
CA ASP A 181 21.25 26.97 34.29
C ASP A 181 19.81 26.49 34.48
N ASP A 182 19.13 26.89 35.56
CA ASP A 182 17.71 26.57 35.80
C ASP A 182 16.81 27.12 34.67
N ALA A 183 17.08 28.33 34.20
CA ALA A 183 16.37 28.92 33.07
C ALA A 183 16.63 28.15 31.76
N ARG A 184 17.85 27.63 31.57
CA ARG A 184 18.22 26.77 30.44
C ARG A 184 17.53 25.40 30.52
N ASP A 185 17.41 24.81 31.70
CA ASP A 185 16.70 23.56 31.91
C ASP A 185 15.21 23.70 31.61
N MET A 186 14.59 24.81 32.01
CA MET A 186 13.21 25.11 31.65
C MET A 186 13.06 25.33 30.13
N TYR A 187 14.01 26.00 29.48
CA TYR A 187 14.03 26.11 28.02
C TYR A 187 14.04 24.73 27.37
N ASN A 188 14.96 23.84 27.79
CA ASN A 188 15.08 22.48 27.26
C ASN A 188 13.80 21.67 27.50
N ARG A 189 13.17 21.84 28.66
CA ARG A 189 11.87 21.24 28.95
C ARG A 189 10.79 21.73 27.99
N LEU A 190 10.64 23.03 27.76
CA LEU A 190 9.63 23.57 26.84
C LEU A 190 9.87 23.08 25.40
N ILE A 191 11.14 22.98 24.96
CA ILE A 191 11.49 22.36 23.68
C ILE A 191 11.04 20.89 23.63
N SER A 192 11.27 20.12 24.70
CA SER A 192 10.82 18.72 24.80
C SER A 192 9.28 18.60 24.76
N GLU A 193 8.59 19.59 25.31
CA GLU A 193 7.13 19.74 25.28
C GLU A 193 6.61 20.36 23.96
N ARG A 194 7.44 20.38 22.90
CA ARG A 194 7.08 20.82 21.53
C ARG A 194 6.77 22.31 21.39
N TRP A 195 7.33 23.17 22.23
CA TRP A 195 7.33 24.62 22.00
C TRP A 195 8.30 24.99 20.88
N LYS A 196 8.00 26.08 20.15
CA LYS A 196 8.91 26.63 19.14
C LYS A 196 10.02 27.43 19.83
N SER A 197 11.28 27.11 19.53
CA SER A 197 12.44 27.86 20.05
C SER A 197 12.36 29.35 19.75
N GLU A 198 11.86 29.73 18.58
CA GLU A 198 11.65 31.11 18.14
C GLU A 198 10.68 31.92 19.03
N ARG A 199 9.86 31.24 19.85
CA ARG A 199 8.86 31.84 20.74
C ARG A 199 9.23 31.78 22.22
N ILE A 200 10.42 31.28 22.53
CA ILE A 200 10.96 31.25 23.88
C ILE A 200 12.11 32.24 23.92
N LYS A 201 11.97 33.31 24.69
CA LYS A 201 13.04 34.27 24.93
C LYS A 201 13.73 33.92 26.23
N LEU A 202 15.01 33.57 26.15
CA LEU A 202 15.87 33.39 27.30
C LEU A 202 16.54 34.75 27.64
N LEU A 203 16.34 35.22 28.86
CA LEU A 203 16.92 36.44 29.43
C LEU A 203 17.92 36.01 30.51
N ILE A 204 19.04 35.47 30.07
CA ILE A 204 20.21 35.12 30.90
C ILE A 204 21.31 36.16 30.67
N ASP A 205 22.30 36.23 31.55
CA ASP A 205 23.40 37.15 31.33
C ASP A 205 24.24 36.73 30.10
N ALA A 206 24.92 37.72 29.50
CA ALA A 206 25.83 37.48 28.40
C ALA A 206 27.23 37.31 28.99
N HIS A 207 27.77 36.09 28.94
CA HIS A 207 29.22 35.89 29.05
C HIS A 207 29.94 36.45 27.82
#